data_AF-A0A377XCD3-F1
#
_entry.id   AF-A0A377XCD3-F1
#
_cell.length_a   1.000
_cell.length_b   1.000
_cell.length_c   1.000
_cell.angle_alpha   90.00
_cell.angle_beta   90.00
_cell.angle_gamma   90.00
#
_symmetry.space_group_name_H-M   'P 1'
#
loop_
_entity.id
_entity.type
_entity.pdbx_description
1 polymer ?
#
loop_
_entity_poly.entity_id
_entity_poly.type
_entity_poly.pdbx_seq_one_letter_code
_entity_poly.pdbx_strand_id
1 'polypeptide(L)'
;MGRPARHALHHAAVCGQSLLVEQNGDVYSCDHFVSAEYKLGNLKQDAMAAMASSPFQQQFREAKGPTLCPLVRAATGRFACHGGCPKHRFTIHDDEAQNYLCSGYLAFFGHITPLYERHAKAFIKLPAARAHYESYPGDSAKYITINGVLKMKEPNKIDRNRADSPQRSGDCRCRSLLQRRETPHKIMPPRKRHGIFLSPAKSLTHCPKATYLLITCDQERYFERYPFPVPGRERLMKTGITFTNHQNTANVCTPSRSVMYTGLHMPHTRMFDNLGFPWMNYDLDPELRTVGHMMRELGYYTAYKGKWHLTREIDQPVAGKSVEEMDLGEIPTPRLHEIMEKYGFSDYHGIGDVIGKSKGGYFFDSVTTGQTISWLRNTGRPLNDENKPWFAAVNLVNPHDVMFIDTDEHGEQVQWKGPMDKENHTLLPTQPPHNQIYQQSWPDYPLPANRHQPLDEPGRPAAHKEYQNARAVMEGQFPDEDRRWRKLLDYYFNCIRDNDQHLEAILNELDNLQLTQNTIIVFTADHGELGGSPPDAW
;
A
#
# COMPACT_ATOMS: atom_id res chain seq x y z
N MET A 1 18.80 7.93 3.27
CA MET A 1 17.49 7.78 2.59
C MET A 1 17.58 8.23 1.14
N GLY A 2 16.71 7.71 0.27
CA GLY A 2 16.31 8.46 -0.92
C GLY A 2 17.08 8.21 -2.21
N ARG A 3 17.64 7.02 -2.45
CA ARG A 3 17.79 6.63 -3.86
C ARG A 3 16.42 6.14 -4.32
N PRO A 4 15.77 6.81 -5.30
CA PRO A 4 14.67 6.18 -6.00
C PRO A 4 15.12 4.78 -6.41
N ALA A 5 14.22 3.80 -6.47
CA ALA A 5 14.55 2.56 -7.16
C ALA A 5 15.22 2.96 -8.48
N ARG A 6 16.42 2.46 -8.79
CA ARG A 6 17.11 2.83 -10.05
C ARG A 6 16.27 2.48 -11.29
N HIS A 7 15.19 1.72 -11.06
CA HIS A 7 14.13 1.30 -11.95
C HIS A 7 12.93 2.27 -12.02
N ALA A 8 12.71 3.13 -11.01
CA ALA A 8 11.60 4.07 -10.97
C ALA A 8 11.89 5.28 -11.87
N LEU A 9 11.65 5.09 -13.17
CA LEU A 9 11.70 6.15 -14.19
C LEU A 9 10.90 7.38 -13.78
N HIS A 10 9.89 7.26 -12.91
CA HIS A 10 9.01 8.35 -12.51
C HIS A 10 9.73 9.46 -11.74
N HIS A 11 10.58 9.13 -10.76
CA HIS A 11 11.14 10.10 -9.79
C HIS A 11 12.59 10.52 -10.05
N ALA A 12 13.12 10.25 -11.26
CA ALA A 12 14.49 10.60 -11.63
C ALA A 12 14.53 11.60 -12.79
N ALA A 13 15.59 12.42 -12.88
CA ALA A 13 15.75 13.36 -13.99
C ALA A 13 15.97 12.69 -15.36
N VAL A 14 16.49 11.46 -15.36
CA VAL A 14 16.78 10.62 -16.54
C VAL A 14 16.08 9.27 -16.41
N CYS A 15 15.87 8.56 -17.52
CA CYS A 15 15.33 7.21 -17.47
C CYS A 15 16.36 6.23 -16.85
N GLY A 16 15.85 5.14 -16.25
CA GLY A 16 16.68 4.06 -15.69
C GLY A 16 17.45 3.29 -16.76
N GLN A 17 18.40 2.46 -16.33
CA GLN A 17 19.21 1.60 -17.23
C GLN A 17 18.62 0.20 -17.45
N SER A 18 17.38 -0.02 -17.02
CA SER A 18 16.74 -1.34 -17.09
C SER A 18 16.33 -1.68 -18.50
N LEU A 19 16.95 -2.73 -19.02
CA LEU A 19 16.59 -3.32 -20.30
C LEU A 19 15.45 -4.32 -20.12
N LEU A 20 14.56 -4.39 -21.09
CA LEU A 20 13.60 -5.49 -21.19
C LEU A 20 14.18 -6.56 -22.12
N VAL A 21 13.94 -7.82 -21.76
CA VAL A 21 14.28 -8.97 -22.59
C VAL A 21 12.99 -9.73 -22.90
N GLU A 22 12.69 -9.93 -24.18
CA GLU A 22 11.59 -10.80 -24.61
C GLU A 22 12.03 -12.25 -24.73
N GLN A 23 11.07 -13.18 -24.71
CA GLN A 23 11.33 -14.62 -24.77
C GLN A 23 12.11 -15.05 -26.02
N ASN A 24 11.96 -14.33 -27.13
CA ASN A 24 12.70 -14.58 -28.37
C ASN A 24 14.19 -14.17 -28.29
N GLY A 25 14.59 -13.48 -27.21
CA GLY A 25 15.93 -12.96 -26.96
C GLY A 25 16.09 -11.49 -27.32
N ASP A 26 15.07 -10.82 -27.86
CA ASP A 26 15.14 -9.40 -28.22
C ASP A 26 15.28 -8.54 -26.97
N VAL A 27 16.12 -7.52 -27.06
CA VAL A 27 16.41 -6.59 -25.97
C VAL A 27 15.94 -5.20 -26.34
N TYR A 28 15.21 -4.55 -25.44
CA TYR A 28 14.66 -3.20 -25.63
C TYR A 28 15.16 -2.25 -24.54
N SER A 29 15.10 -0.95 -24.84
CA SER A 29 15.58 0.11 -23.96
C SER A 29 14.93 0.14 -22.58
N CYS A 30 13.64 -0.22 -22.46
CA CYS A 30 12.97 -0.56 -21.20
C CYS A 30 11.62 -1.27 -21.42
N ASP A 31 11.00 -1.70 -20.31
CA ASP A 31 9.69 -2.34 -20.22
C ASP A 31 8.51 -1.48 -20.72
N HIS A 32 8.67 -0.16 -20.76
CA HIS A 32 7.64 0.75 -21.25
C HIS A 32 7.72 0.95 -22.77
N PHE A 33 8.88 0.75 -23.39
CA PHE A 33 9.14 1.09 -24.79
C PHE A 33 9.56 -0.17 -25.58
N VAL A 34 8.58 -1.03 -25.86
CA VAL A 34 8.74 -2.35 -26.49
C VAL A 34 8.23 -2.31 -27.94
N SER A 35 8.91 -1.56 -28.78
CA SER A 35 8.63 -1.44 -30.21
C SER A 35 9.94 -1.46 -30.99
N ALA A 36 9.86 -1.69 -32.31
CA ALA A 36 11.04 -1.84 -33.16
C ALA A 36 12.01 -0.65 -33.08
N GLU A 37 11.50 0.56 -32.83
CA GLU A 37 12.29 1.79 -32.72
C GLU A 37 13.15 1.86 -31.44
N TYR A 38 12.86 1.05 -30.42
CA TYR A 38 13.58 0.98 -29.14
C TYR A 38 14.30 -0.35 -28.93
N LYS A 39 14.39 -1.19 -29.97
CA LYS A 39 15.12 -2.46 -29.93
C LYS A 39 16.63 -2.21 -29.98
N LEU A 40 17.35 -2.73 -29.00
CA LEU A 40 18.81 -2.63 -28.87
C LEU A 40 19.57 -3.74 -29.59
N GLY A 41 18.98 -4.93 -29.69
CA GLY A 41 19.62 -6.11 -30.26
C GLY A 41 18.94 -7.40 -29.81
N ASN A 42 19.65 -8.53 -29.89
CA ASN A 42 19.19 -9.83 -29.44
C ASN A 42 20.25 -10.53 -28.60
N LEU A 43 19.92 -10.96 -27.38
CA LEU A 43 20.81 -11.66 -26.44
C LEU A 43 21.51 -12.90 -26.97
N LYS A 44 20.94 -13.54 -27.99
CA LYS A 44 21.55 -14.74 -28.60
C LYS A 44 22.71 -14.39 -29.53
N GLN A 45 22.80 -13.12 -29.96
CA GLN A 45 23.75 -12.64 -30.96
C GLN A 45 24.67 -11.54 -30.41
N ASP A 46 24.13 -10.68 -29.54
CA ASP A 46 24.78 -9.45 -29.07
C ASP A 46 25.17 -9.53 -27.59
N ALA A 47 26.30 -8.92 -27.24
CA ALA A 47 26.73 -8.81 -25.85
C ALA A 47 25.83 -7.82 -25.07
N MET A 48 25.23 -8.28 -23.97
CA MET A 48 24.37 -7.44 -23.12
C MET A 48 25.05 -6.15 -22.64
N ALA A 49 26.34 -6.21 -22.30
CA ALA A 49 27.09 -5.02 -21.88
C ALA A 49 27.19 -3.96 -23.00
N ALA A 50 27.36 -4.39 -24.26
CA ALA A 50 27.41 -3.50 -25.41
C ALA A 50 26.04 -2.86 -25.69
N MET A 51 24.96 -3.63 -25.59
CA MET A 51 23.59 -3.10 -25.71
C MET A 51 23.28 -2.07 -24.61
N ALA A 52 23.60 -2.38 -23.35
CA ALA A 52 23.33 -1.53 -22.19
C ALA A 52 24.12 -0.21 -22.17
N SER A 53 25.32 -0.23 -22.75
CA SER A 53 26.22 0.94 -22.87
C SER A 53 26.14 1.63 -24.22
N SER A 54 25.28 1.15 -25.13
CA SER A 54 25.17 1.69 -26.50
C SER A 54 24.83 3.19 -26.51
N PRO A 55 25.31 3.95 -27.52
CA PRO A 55 24.97 5.36 -27.66
C PRO A 55 23.46 5.61 -27.71
N PHE A 56 22.70 4.72 -28.36
CA PHE A 56 21.25 4.79 -28.40
C PHE A 56 20.64 4.68 -26.99
N GLN A 57 21.09 3.71 -26.19
CA GLN A 57 20.61 3.56 -24.82
C GLN A 57 20.99 4.76 -23.93
N GLN A 58 22.14 5.39 -24.16
CA GLN A 58 22.52 6.63 -23.48
C GLN A 58 21.56 7.78 -23.85
N GLN A 59 21.31 7.97 -25.14
CA GLN A 59 20.40 9.00 -25.65
C GLN A 59 18.96 8.80 -25.14
N PHE A 60 18.46 7.57 -25.14
CA PHE A 60 17.15 7.23 -24.58
C PHE A 60 17.02 7.67 -23.12
N ARG A 61 18.07 7.48 -22.31
CA ARG A 61 18.06 7.89 -20.90
C ARG A 61 17.98 9.39 -20.72
N GLU A 62 18.72 10.13 -21.53
CA GLU A 62 18.86 11.58 -21.43
C GLU A 62 17.65 12.32 -22.01
N ALA A 63 16.88 11.70 -22.91
CA ALA A 63 15.72 12.30 -23.58
C ALA A 63 14.59 12.74 -22.63
N LYS A 64 14.53 12.22 -21.40
CA LYS A 64 13.44 12.50 -20.44
C LYS A 64 13.34 13.98 -20.03
N GLY A 65 14.47 14.60 -19.71
CA GLY A 65 14.53 15.96 -19.17
C GLY A 65 14.24 17.06 -20.21
N PRO A 66 14.86 17.02 -21.40
CA PRO A 66 14.65 18.01 -22.46
C PRO A 66 13.19 18.06 -22.95
N THR A 67 12.46 16.94 -22.89
CA THR A 67 11.05 16.83 -23.32
C THR A 67 10.05 17.35 -22.29
N LEU A 68 10.50 17.93 -21.18
CA LEU A 68 9.61 18.55 -20.19
C LEU A 68 9.02 19.84 -20.72
N CYS A 69 7.73 20.05 -20.47
CA CYS A 69 7.06 21.28 -20.82
C CYS A 69 7.42 22.43 -19.83
N PRO A 70 7.44 23.70 -20.27
CA PRO A 70 7.63 24.89 -19.44
C PRO A 70 6.89 24.89 -18.10
N LEU A 71 5.61 24.49 -18.08
CA LEU A 71 4.82 24.45 -16.84
C LEU A 71 5.42 23.49 -15.80
N VAL A 72 5.78 22.27 -16.21
CA VAL A 72 6.43 21.28 -15.33
C VAL A 72 7.86 21.70 -14.98
N ARG A 73 8.58 22.39 -15.88
CA ARG A 73 9.93 22.89 -15.60
C ARG A 73 9.94 23.92 -14.46
N ALA A 74 8.88 24.73 -14.37
CA ALA A 74 8.71 25.78 -13.37
C ALA A 74 7.97 25.31 -12.10
N ALA A 75 7.42 24.10 -12.09
CA ALA A 75 6.64 23.58 -10.97
C ALA A 75 7.49 23.33 -9.71
N THR A 76 6.96 23.71 -8.54
CA THR A 76 7.58 23.45 -7.23
C THR A 76 7.74 21.96 -6.93
N GLY A 77 6.87 21.10 -7.48
CA GLY A 77 6.96 19.63 -7.34
C GLY A 77 7.94 18.93 -8.30
N ARG A 78 8.65 19.67 -9.17
CA ARG A 78 9.54 19.09 -10.19
C ARG A 78 10.62 18.18 -9.61
N PHE A 79 11.17 18.52 -8.45
CA PHE A 79 12.24 17.75 -7.80
C PHE A 79 11.80 16.33 -7.43
N ALA A 80 10.49 16.11 -7.25
CA ALA A 80 9.93 14.81 -6.91
C ALA A 80 9.38 14.11 -8.16
N CYS A 81 8.65 14.83 -9.02
CA CYS A 81 7.97 14.19 -10.14
C CYS A 81 8.83 14.06 -11.39
N HIS A 82 9.81 14.95 -11.62
CA HIS A 82 10.63 15.02 -12.85
C HIS A 82 9.82 14.85 -14.16
N GLY A 83 8.54 15.28 -14.17
CA GLY A 83 7.58 15.09 -15.26
C GLY A 83 7.21 13.65 -15.62
N GLY A 84 7.47 12.69 -14.72
CA GLY A 84 7.09 11.28 -14.84
C GLY A 84 7.66 10.56 -16.06
N CYS A 85 7.28 9.30 -16.27
CA CYS A 85 7.67 8.55 -17.47
C CYS A 85 7.18 9.26 -18.75
N PRO A 86 8.04 9.47 -19.78
CA PRO A 86 7.64 10.07 -21.05
C PRO A 86 6.46 9.35 -21.74
N LYS A 87 6.35 8.02 -21.59
CA LYS A 87 5.22 7.23 -22.11
C LYS A 87 3.86 7.71 -21.59
N HIS A 88 3.82 8.27 -20.38
CA HIS A 88 2.57 8.72 -19.76
C HIS A 88 2.31 10.22 -19.98
N ARG A 89 3.07 10.88 -20.88
CA ARG A 89 2.89 12.30 -21.23
C ARG A 89 1.93 12.47 -22.41
N PHE A 90 0.69 12.04 -22.24
CA PHE A 90 -0.33 12.09 -23.30
C PHE A 90 -1.46 13.09 -23.01
N THR A 91 -1.46 13.70 -21.82
CA THR A 91 -2.45 14.74 -21.48
C THR A 91 -1.97 16.07 -22.05
N ILE A 92 -2.78 16.73 -22.86
CA ILE A 92 -2.43 18.04 -23.44
C ILE A 92 -3.04 19.14 -22.57
N HIS A 93 -2.21 20.09 -22.14
CA HIS A 93 -2.63 21.30 -21.45
C HIS A 93 -1.86 22.49 -22.03
N ASP A 94 -2.57 23.50 -22.50
CA ASP A 94 -2.02 24.65 -23.23
C ASP A 94 -1.06 24.23 -24.37
N ASP A 95 -1.50 23.28 -25.21
CA ASP A 95 -0.75 22.71 -26.34
C ASP A 95 0.53 21.94 -25.96
N GLU A 96 0.76 21.68 -24.67
CA GLU A 96 1.92 20.96 -24.17
C GLU A 96 1.57 19.58 -23.61
N ALA A 97 2.36 18.58 -23.98
CA ALA A 97 2.22 17.21 -23.47
C ALA A 97 2.75 17.09 -22.03
N GLN A 98 1.85 16.70 -21.13
CA GLN A 98 2.10 16.55 -19.70
C GLN A 98 1.79 15.14 -19.24
N ASN A 99 2.46 14.73 -18.15
CA ASN A 99 2.16 13.48 -17.50
C ASN A 99 0.70 13.46 -17.04
N TYR A 100 0.01 12.33 -17.22
CA TYR A 100 -1.38 12.16 -16.78
C TYR A 100 -1.63 12.56 -15.31
N LEU A 101 -0.64 12.35 -14.43
CA LEU A 101 -0.73 12.68 -13.00
C LEU A 101 -0.25 14.10 -12.67
N CYS A 102 0.05 14.95 -13.66
CA CYS A 102 0.68 16.25 -13.45
C CYS A 102 -0.16 17.18 -12.56
N SER A 103 -1.47 17.30 -12.80
CA SER A 103 -2.37 18.11 -11.98
C SER A 103 -2.44 17.61 -10.53
N GLY A 104 -2.52 16.30 -10.34
CA GLY A 104 -2.51 15.67 -9.02
C GLY A 104 -1.20 15.91 -8.26
N TYR A 105 -0.05 15.77 -8.93
CA TYR A 105 1.25 16.09 -8.34
C TYR A 105 1.37 17.57 -7.99
N LEU A 106 0.88 18.47 -8.84
CA LEU A 106 0.88 19.91 -8.54
C LEU A 106 0.01 20.24 -7.32
N ALA A 107 -1.17 19.63 -7.20
CA ALA A 107 -2.03 19.80 -6.04
C ALA A 107 -1.37 19.24 -4.77
N PHE A 108 -0.85 18.02 -4.83
CA PHE A 108 -0.19 17.36 -3.71
C PHE A 108 1.05 18.13 -3.26
N PHE A 109 2.05 18.29 -4.13
CA PHE A 109 3.29 19.00 -3.79
C PHE A 109 3.05 20.49 -3.52
N GLY A 110 2.08 21.13 -4.19
CA GLY A 110 1.68 22.50 -3.88
C GLY A 110 1.16 22.66 -2.45
N HIS A 111 0.42 21.66 -1.94
CA HIS A 111 -0.09 21.65 -0.57
C HIS A 111 0.99 21.26 0.45
N ILE A 112 1.71 20.16 0.18
CA ILE A 112 2.64 19.58 1.15
C ILE A 112 3.99 20.30 1.18
N THR A 113 4.53 20.76 0.04
CA THR A 113 5.88 21.33 -0.02
C THR A 113 6.05 22.56 0.88
N PRO A 114 5.11 23.52 0.97
CA PRO A 114 5.22 24.60 1.95
C PRO A 114 5.23 24.13 3.41
N LEU A 115 4.52 23.04 3.74
CA LEU A 115 4.58 22.42 5.07
C LEU A 115 5.96 21.78 5.32
N TYR A 116 6.41 20.94 4.39
CA TYR A 116 7.71 20.28 4.47
C TYR A 116 8.90 21.25 4.41
N GLU A 117 8.84 22.32 3.61
CA GLU A 117 9.90 23.33 3.53
C GLU A 117 9.97 24.20 4.79
N ARG A 118 8.82 24.53 5.39
CA ARG A 118 8.78 25.15 6.72
C ARG A 118 9.47 24.24 7.73
N HIS A 119 9.25 22.93 7.64
CA HIS A 119 9.94 21.96 8.48
C HIS A 119 11.43 21.91 8.13
N ALA A 120 11.82 21.74 6.86
CA ALA A 120 13.19 21.65 6.33
C ALA A 120 14.07 22.86 6.70
N LYS A 121 13.52 24.08 6.65
CA LYS A 121 14.23 25.31 7.03
C LYS A 121 14.52 25.39 8.54
N ALA A 122 13.73 24.71 9.38
CA ALA A 122 14.06 24.52 10.79
C ALA A 122 15.19 23.48 10.98
N PHE A 123 15.37 22.54 10.05
CA PHE A 123 16.46 21.54 10.07
C PHE A 123 17.84 22.10 9.65
N ILE A 124 17.90 23.07 8.73
CA ILE A 124 19.19 23.58 8.17
C ILE A 124 19.97 24.49 9.14
N LYS A 125 19.41 24.87 10.29
CA LYS A 125 20.11 25.67 11.31
C LYS A 125 20.94 24.85 12.31
N LEU A 126 20.98 23.52 12.19
CA LEU A 126 21.89 22.69 12.99
C LEU A 126 23.29 22.67 12.35
N PRO A 127 24.39 22.80 13.13
CA PRO A 127 25.72 22.68 12.57
C PRO A 127 25.86 21.30 11.94
N ALA A 128 26.23 21.26 10.67
CA ALA A 128 26.51 20.00 9.98
C ALA A 128 27.54 19.22 10.79
N ALA A 129 27.12 18.10 11.38
CA ALA A 129 28.07 17.08 11.79
C ALA A 129 28.86 16.71 10.53
N ARG A 130 30.15 17.06 10.52
CA ARG A 130 31.11 16.63 9.49
C ARG A 130 31.15 15.10 9.52
N ALA A 131 30.26 14.46 8.77
CA ALA A 131 30.53 13.13 8.27
C ALA A 131 31.66 13.30 7.25
N HIS A 132 32.84 12.78 7.58
CA HIS A 132 33.90 12.57 6.61
C HIS A 132 33.34 11.64 5.50
N TYR A 133 32.82 12.25 4.44
CA TYR A 133 32.60 11.58 3.18
C TYR A 133 33.92 11.67 2.42
N GLU A 134 34.72 10.62 2.50
CA GLU A 134 35.77 10.40 1.51
C GLU A 134 35.10 10.24 0.15
N SER A 135 35.37 11.21 -0.72
CA SER A 135 35.14 11.08 -2.14
C SER A 135 35.98 9.91 -2.66
N TYR A 136 35.34 8.79 -3.03
CA TYR A 136 36.01 7.78 -3.84
C TYR A 136 36.17 8.33 -5.26
N PRO A 137 37.41 8.50 -5.76
CA PRO A 137 37.65 8.87 -7.14
C PRO A 137 37.56 7.63 -8.05
N GLY A 138 36.86 7.78 -9.18
CA GLY A 138 37.22 7.21 -10.49
C GLY A 138 37.31 5.69 -10.67
N ASP A 139 36.55 5.19 -11.65
CA ASP A 139 37.02 4.28 -12.70
C ASP A 139 38.12 3.26 -12.34
N SER A 140 37.72 2.03 -12.06
CA SER A 140 38.26 0.83 -12.73
C SER A 140 37.62 -0.42 -12.14
N ALA A 141 36.84 -1.12 -12.96
CA ALA A 141 36.44 -2.49 -12.66
C ALA A 141 37.69 -3.38 -12.63
N LYS A 142 38.07 -3.85 -11.44
CA LYS A 142 38.97 -5.00 -11.28
C LYS A 142 38.12 -6.20 -10.87
N TYR A 143 38.00 -7.15 -11.78
CA TYR A 143 37.48 -8.48 -11.53
C TYR A 143 38.39 -9.20 -10.53
N ILE A 144 37.84 -9.67 -9.43
CA ILE A 144 38.51 -10.64 -8.54
C ILE A 144 38.05 -12.03 -9.00
N THR A 145 38.95 -12.75 -9.65
CA THR A 145 38.82 -14.19 -9.91
C THR A 145 39.07 -14.95 -8.61
N ILE A 146 38.07 -15.72 -8.14
CA ILE A 146 38.25 -16.70 -7.07
C ILE A 146 38.15 -18.10 -7.71
N ASN A 147 39.29 -18.77 -7.82
CA ASN A 147 39.39 -20.19 -8.09
C ASN A 147 38.93 -20.97 -6.85
N GLY A 148 37.91 -21.83 -6.98
CA GLY A 148 37.47 -22.67 -5.86
C GLY A 148 36.21 -23.48 -6.16
N VAL A 149 36.40 -24.57 -6.90
CA VAL A 149 35.56 -25.78 -7.07
C VAL A 149 34.22 -25.82 -6.30
N LEU A 150 33.11 -25.73 -7.04
CA LEU A 150 31.80 -26.25 -6.63
C LEU A 150 31.35 -27.30 -7.65
N LYS A 151 31.17 -28.54 -7.17
CA LYS A 151 30.66 -29.69 -7.92
C LYS A 151 29.25 -29.39 -8.44
N MET A 152 29.07 -29.53 -9.76
CA MET A 152 27.76 -29.43 -10.42
C MET A 152 26.85 -30.59 -10.04
N LYS A 153 25.59 -30.31 -9.70
CA LYS A 153 24.47 -31.25 -9.89
C LYS A 153 23.89 -31.01 -11.29
N GLU A 154 23.52 -32.09 -11.96
CA GLU A 154 23.12 -32.14 -13.38
C GLU A 154 21.88 -31.28 -13.71
N PRO A 155 21.80 -30.68 -14.93
CA PRO A 155 20.60 -30.00 -15.40
C PRO A 155 19.56 -30.98 -15.95
N ASN A 156 18.32 -30.83 -15.49
CA ASN A 156 17.14 -31.51 -16.06
C ASN A 156 16.96 -31.13 -17.55
N LYS A 157 16.87 -32.14 -18.40
CA LYS A 157 16.58 -32.04 -19.84
C LYS A 157 15.13 -31.61 -20.05
N ILE A 158 14.92 -30.53 -20.81
CA ILE A 158 13.61 -30.20 -21.40
C ILE A 158 13.58 -30.76 -22.82
N ASP A 159 12.60 -31.62 -23.04
CA ASP A 159 12.35 -32.31 -24.29
C ASP A 159 11.80 -31.36 -25.37
N ARG A 160 12.27 -31.54 -26.60
CA ARG A 160 11.86 -30.75 -27.78
C ARG A 160 10.88 -31.58 -28.56
N ASN A 161 9.67 -31.09 -28.83
CA ASN A 161 8.93 -31.48 -30.03
C ASN A 161 7.91 -30.45 -30.51
N ARG A 162 8.16 -29.98 -31.75
CA ARG A 162 7.25 -29.72 -32.89
C ARG A 162 6.01 -28.83 -32.65
N ALA A 163 5.92 -27.62 -33.21
CA ALA A 163 5.86 -27.23 -34.63
C ALA A 163 4.65 -27.84 -35.37
N ASP A 164 3.64 -26.99 -35.63
CA ASP A 164 2.97 -26.91 -36.94
C ASP A 164 2.28 -25.55 -37.09
N SER A 165 2.53 -24.90 -38.23
CA SER A 165 1.71 -23.81 -38.78
C SER A 165 0.88 -24.37 -39.94
N PRO A 166 -0.12 -23.63 -40.42
CA PRO A 166 0.01 -23.25 -41.81
C PRO A 166 -0.27 -21.77 -42.10
N GLN A 167 0.58 -21.27 -42.99
CA GLN A 167 0.51 -20.06 -43.80
C GLN A 167 -0.92 -19.65 -44.22
N ARG A 168 -1.21 -18.35 -44.13
CA ARG A 168 -1.98 -17.64 -45.17
C ARG A 168 -1.39 -16.25 -45.42
N SER A 169 -0.98 -16.07 -46.68
CA SER A 169 -0.73 -14.80 -47.34
C SER A 169 -2.05 -14.04 -47.54
N GLY A 170 -2.01 -12.71 -47.41
CA GLY A 170 -3.18 -11.86 -47.59
C GLY A 170 -2.83 -10.39 -47.50
N ASP A 171 -2.32 -9.86 -48.62
CA ASP A 171 -2.13 -8.44 -48.89
C ASP A 171 -3.49 -7.72 -48.87
N CYS A 172 -3.70 -6.71 -48.01
CA CYS A 172 -4.80 -5.75 -48.18
C CYS A 172 -4.56 -4.42 -47.45
N ARG A 173 -4.77 -3.36 -48.23
CA ARG A 173 -4.45 -1.94 -47.99
C ARG A 173 -5.38 -1.30 -46.96
N CYS A 174 -4.81 -0.56 -46.01
CA CYS A 174 -5.55 0.32 -45.12
C CYS A 174 -6.15 1.53 -45.89
N ARG A 175 -7.48 1.67 -45.86
CA ARG A 175 -8.19 2.93 -46.12
C ARG A 175 -8.83 3.41 -44.82
N SER A 176 -8.54 4.65 -44.46
CA SER A 176 -9.04 5.38 -43.30
C SER A 176 -10.54 5.71 -43.41
N LEU A 177 -11.33 5.38 -42.38
CA LEU A 177 -12.66 5.96 -42.15
C LEU A 177 -12.92 6.07 -40.64
N LEU A 178 -12.69 7.26 -40.08
CA LEU A 178 -13.28 7.69 -38.81
C LEU A 178 -13.83 9.11 -39.01
N GLN A 179 -15.12 9.21 -39.30
CA GLN A 179 -15.87 10.47 -39.22
C GLN A 179 -16.25 10.72 -37.75
N ARG A 180 -15.75 11.83 -37.19
CA ARG A 180 -16.16 12.36 -35.88
C ARG A 180 -17.48 13.13 -36.02
N ARG A 181 -18.40 12.94 -35.07
CA ARG A 181 -19.52 13.86 -34.80
C ARG A 181 -19.09 14.80 -33.67
N GLU A 182 -19.11 16.10 -33.92
CA GLU A 182 -18.92 17.15 -32.92
C GLU A 182 -20.28 17.66 -32.42
N THR A 183 -20.39 17.91 -31.11
CA THR A 183 -21.40 18.80 -30.53
C THR A 183 -20.70 19.82 -29.61
N PRO A 184 -20.99 21.12 -29.70
CA PRO A 184 -20.24 22.15 -28.97
C PRO A 184 -20.90 22.54 -27.64
N HIS A 185 -20.13 22.55 -26.56
CA HIS A 185 -20.49 23.23 -25.30
C HIS A 185 -19.89 24.65 -25.26
N LYS A 186 -20.73 25.64 -24.94
CA LYS A 186 -20.39 27.06 -24.84
C LYS A 186 -19.53 27.36 -23.61
N ILE A 187 -18.43 28.08 -23.80
CA ILE A 187 -17.52 28.57 -22.76
C ILE A 187 -17.92 30.01 -22.35
N MET A 188 -18.01 30.29 -21.05
CA MET A 188 -18.15 31.65 -20.50
C MET A 188 -16.77 32.31 -20.25
N PRO A 189 -16.64 33.65 -20.33
CA PRO A 189 -15.34 34.34 -20.26
C PRO A 189 -14.83 34.53 -18.82
N PRO A 190 -13.50 34.70 -18.63
CA PRO A 190 -12.86 34.73 -17.31
C PRO A 190 -13.03 36.07 -16.59
N ARG A 191 -13.24 36.04 -15.27
CA ARG A 191 -13.23 37.23 -14.39
C ARG A 191 -11.80 37.65 -14.01
N LYS A 192 -11.59 38.97 -13.91
CA LYS A 192 -10.32 39.66 -13.63
C LYS A 192 -9.64 39.20 -12.33
N ARG A 193 -8.33 38.92 -12.39
CA ARG A 193 -7.45 38.60 -11.25
C ARG A 193 -7.26 39.84 -10.36
N HIS A 194 -7.57 39.71 -9.06
CA HIS A 194 -7.08 40.65 -8.05
C HIS A 194 -5.68 40.19 -7.62
N GLY A 195 -4.69 41.08 -7.73
CA GLY A 195 -3.32 40.82 -7.32
C GLY A 195 -3.19 40.70 -5.80
N ILE A 196 -2.61 39.60 -5.33
CA ILE A 196 -2.21 39.41 -3.94
C ILE A 196 -0.83 40.05 -3.77
N PHE A 197 -0.76 41.16 -3.04
CA PHE A 197 0.49 41.74 -2.58
C PHE A 197 1.06 40.86 -1.46
N LEU A 198 2.22 40.24 -1.68
CA LEU A 198 2.99 39.56 -0.65
C LEU A 198 3.91 40.57 0.05
N SER A 199 3.59 40.90 1.30
CA SER A 199 4.47 41.68 2.18
C SER A 199 5.72 40.87 2.57
N PRO A 200 6.86 41.51 2.89
CA PRO A 200 8.09 40.81 3.24
C PRO A 200 7.92 39.98 4.51
N ALA A 201 8.38 38.71 4.46
CA ALA A 201 8.27 37.77 5.56
C ALA A 201 8.99 38.29 6.81
N LYS A 202 8.23 38.53 7.89
CA LYS A 202 8.79 38.63 9.24
C LYS A 202 9.50 37.31 9.54
N SER A 203 10.73 37.41 10.03
CA SER A 203 11.51 36.30 10.58
C SER A 203 10.68 35.53 11.62
N LEU A 204 10.16 34.36 11.24
CA LEU A 204 9.45 33.46 12.14
C LEU A 204 10.48 32.71 12.99
N THR A 205 10.63 33.15 14.23
CA THR A 205 11.21 32.39 15.33
C THR A 205 10.36 31.14 15.60
N HIS A 206 10.97 29.96 15.44
CA HIS A 206 10.57 28.65 15.98
C HIS A 206 9.08 28.27 15.85
N CYS A 207 8.67 27.75 14.69
CA CYS A 207 7.39 27.06 14.57
C CYS A 207 7.53 25.64 15.16
N PRO A 208 6.65 25.18 16.07
CA PRO A 208 6.68 23.83 16.61
C PRO A 208 6.64 22.79 15.48
N LYS A 209 7.37 21.67 15.62
CA LYS A 209 7.30 20.56 14.67
C LYS A 209 5.90 19.91 14.78
N ALA A 210 5.25 19.68 13.63
CA ALA A 210 3.99 18.94 13.59
C ALA A 210 4.17 17.51 14.11
N THR A 211 3.14 16.98 14.76
CA THR A 211 3.03 15.59 15.20
C THR A 211 2.30 14.76 14.14
N TYR A 212 2.43 13.44 14.19
CA TYR A 212 1.84 12.55 13.19
C TYR A 212 1.04 11.43 13.85
N LEU A 213 -0.18 11.21 13.37
CA LEU A 213 -1.01 10.08 13.73
C LEU A 213 -1.35 9.28 12.47
N LEU A 214 -0.80 8.07 12.35
CA LEU A 214 -1.14 7.10 11.32
C LEU A 214 -2.17 6.14 11.88
N ILE A 215 -3.37 6.11 11.29
CA ILE A 215 -4.43 5.18 11.64
C ILE A 215 -4.60 4.21 10.47
N THR A 216 -4.53 2.92 10.77
CA THR A 216 -4.77 1.85 9.79
C THR A 216 -5.93 1.00 10.26
N CYS A 217 -6.81 0.61 9.35
CA CYS A 217 -7.77 -0.48 9.55
C CYS A 217 -7.37 -1.69 8.70
N ASP A 218 -7.87 -2.86 9.05
CA ASP A 218 -7.54 -4.10 8.34
C ASP A 218 -8.69 -4.52 7.43
N GLN A 219 -8.39 -4.83 6.17
CA GLN A 219 -9.35 -5.38 5.20
C GLN A 219 -10.53 -4.43 4.82
N GLU A 220 -10.35 -3.11 4.91
CA GLU A 220 -11.35 -2.14 4.41
C GLU A 220 -11.14 -1.80 2.92
N ARG A 221 -12.16 -2.07 2.09
CA ARG A 221 -12.18 -1.65 0.69
C ARG A 221 -12.53 -0.18 0.54
N TYR A 222 -12.14 0.41 -0.59
CA TYR A 222 -12.54 1.77 -0.93
C TYR A 222 -14.04 1.88 -1.23
N PHE A 223 -14.67 2.95 -0.73
CA PHE A 223 -16.02 3.37 -1.07
C PHE A 223 -16.00 4.81 -1.59
N GLU A 224 -16.54 5.05 -2.79
CA GLU A 224 -16.77 6.43 -3.27
C GLU A 224 -17.73 7.18 -2.34
N ARG A 225 -18.75 6.47 -1.85
CA ARG A 225 -19.66 6.91 -0.82
C ARG A 225 -20.07 5.72 0.05
N TYR A 226 -19.94 5.87 1.36
CA TYR A 226 -20.41 4.85 2.31
C TYR A 226 -21.94 4.74 2.26
N PRO A 227 -22.52 3.53 2.30
CA PRO A 227 -23.96 3.31 2.30
C PRO A 227 -24.61 3.55 3.68
N PHE A 228 -23.84 4.02 4.65
CA PHE A 228 -24.24 4.31 6.03
C PHE A 228 -23.36 5.44 6.60
N PRO A 229 -23.80 6.11 7.68
CA PRO A 229 -23.00 7.15 8.33
C PRO A 229 -21.70 6.58 8.91
N VAL A 230 -20.60 7.28 8.64
CA VAL A 230 -19.28 7.04 9.22
C VAL A 230 -18.69 8.39 9.67
N PRO A 231 -19.18 9.00 10.77
CA PRO A 231 -18.81 10.37 11.16
C PRO A 231 -17.30 10.59 11.31
N GLY A 232 -16.53 9.59 11.75
CA GLY A 232 -15.07 9.68 11.85
C GLY A 232 -14.41 9.85 10.48
N ARG A 233 -14.72 8.96 9.53
CA ARG A 233 -14.27 9.04 8.12
C ARG A 233 -14.84 10.28 7.42
N GLU A 234 -16.14 10.52 7.58
CA GLU A 234 -16.92 11.78 7.48
C GLU A 234 -16.05 13.02 7.63
N ARG A 235 -15.60 13.18 8.87
CA ARG A 235 -14.78 14.29 9.34
C ARG A 235 -13.45 14.38 8.60
N LEU A 236 -12.70 13.28 8.49
CA LEU A 236 -11.39 13.27 7.83
C LEU A 236 -11.49 13.63 6.33
N MET A 237 -12.47 13.08 5.61
CA MET A 237 -12.71 13.41 4.21
C MET A 237 -13.07 14.89 4.00
N LYS A 238 -13.81 15.48 4.95
CA LYS A 238 -14.20 16.90 4.88
C LYS A 238 -13.06 17.86 5.21
N THR A 239 -12.15 17.49 6.12
CA THR A 239 -11.08 18.37 6.61
C THR A 239 -9.70 18.07 6.02
N GLY A 240 -9.57 17.00 5.22
CA GLY A 240 -8.32 16.53 4.65
C GLY A 240 -8.33 16.42 3.12
N ILE A 241 -7.45 15.56 2.60
CA ILE A 241 -7.32 15.23 1.18
C ILE A 241 -7.55 13.72 1.03
N THR A 242 -8.49 13.34 0.17
CA THR A 242 -8.79 11.93 -0.13
C THR A 242 -8.12 11.50 -1.42
N PHE A 243 -7.38 10.39 -1.38
CA PHE A 243 -6.82 9.73 -2.55
C PHE A 243 -7.77 8.60 -2.99
N THR A 244 -8.43 8.76 -4.13
CA THR A 244 -9.46 7.82 -4.62
C THR A 244 -8.91 6.68 -5.48
N ASN A 245 -7.60 6.69 -5.77
CA ASN A 245 -6.92 5.64 -6.53
C ASN A 245 -5.57 5.28 -5.89
N HIS A 246 -5.58 5.13 -4.56
CA HIS A 246 -4.47 4.55 -3.81
C HIS A 246 -4.63 3.03 -3.81
N GLN A 247 -3.59 2.32 -4.24
CA GLN A 247 -3.59 0.86 -4.31
C GLN A 247 -2.51 0.33 -3.37
N ASN A 248 -2.86 -0.71 -2.61
CA ASN A 248 -1.90 -1.49 -1.85
C ASN A 248 -0.97 -2.27 -2.80
N THR A 249 0.15 -2.74 -2.26
CA THR A 249 1.13 -3.51 -3.06
C THR A 249 0.92 -5.01 -2.97
N ALA A 250 0.08 -5.45 -2.02
CA ALA A 250 -0.27 -6.85 -1.79
C ALA A 250 -1.65 -6.93 -1.12
N ASN A 251 -2.51 -7.84 -1.59
CA ASN A 251 -3.86 -8.05 -1.06
C ASN A 251 -3.90 -9.04 0.12
N VAL A 252 -2.92 -8.94 1.03
CA VAL A 252 -2.76 -9.78 2.22
C VAL A 252 -2.07 -8.96 3.32
N CYS A 253 -2.46 -9.14 4.59
CA CYS A 253 -2.02 -8.33 5.74
C CYS A 253 -0.49 -8.19 5.85
N THR A 254 0.22 -9.29 6.13
CA THR A 254 1.68 -9.25 6.43
C THR A 254 2.50 -8.66 5.28
N PRO A 255 2.33 -9.09 4.01
CA PRO A 255 3.02 -8.47 2.89
C PRO A 255 2.72 -6.97 2.76
N SER A 256 1.44 -6.56 2.84
CA SER A 256 1.06 -5.16 2.67
C SER A 256 1.61 -4.27 3.79
N ARG A 257 1.48 -4.72 5.05
CA ARG A 257 2.03 -4.04 6.24
C ARG A 257 3.55 -3.90 6.15
N SER A 258 4.25 -4.91 5.62
CA SER A 258 5.70 -4.84 5.43
C SER A 258 6.08 -3.68 4.52
N VAL A 259 5.34 -3.46 3.43
CA VAL A 259 5.58 -2.36 2.50
C VAL A 259 5.19 -1.02 3.13
N MET A 260 4.04 -0.97 3.81
CA MET A 260 3.56 0.24 4.47
C MET A 260 4.56 0.78 5.51
N TYR A 261 5.18 -0.10 6.31
CA TYR A 261 6.09 0.32 7.37
C TYR A 261 7.53 0.49 6.94
N THR A 262 8.01 -0.20 5.91
CA THR A 262 9.41 -0.07 5.45
C THR A 262 9.55 0.89 4.26
N GLY A 263 8.48 1.10 3.49
CA GLY A 263 8.52 1.77 2.20
C GLY A 263 9.21 0.95 1.10
N LEU A 264 9.46 -0.35 1.33
CA LEU A 264 10.11 -1.25 0.39
C LEU A 264 9.10 -2.25 -0.18
N HIS A 265 9.18 -2.55 -1.48
CA HIS A 265 8.32 -3.58 -2.10
C HIS A 265 8.62 -4.99 -1.57
N MET A 266 7.62 -5.89 -1.65
CA MET A 266 7.69 -7.27 -1.17
C MET A 266 8.97 -8.04 -1.52
N PRO A 267 9.57 -7.94 -2.73
CA PRO A 267 10.82 -8.66 -3.02
C PRO A 267 12.01 -8.23 -2.13
N HIS A 268 11.97 -7.02 -1.57
CA HIS A 268 12.98 -6.54 -0.63
C HIS A 268 12.63 -6.90 0.82
N THR A 269 11.36 -6.79 1.20
CA THR A 269 10.92 -7.14 2.57
C THR A 269 10.91 -8.65 2.80
N ARG A 270 10.80 -9.43 1.71
CA ARG A 270 10.64 -10.89 1.67
C ARG A 270 9.39 -11.39 2.39
N MET A 271 8.49 -10.51 2.79
CA MET A 271 7.20 -10.89 3.35
C MET A 271 6.25 -11.24 2.21
N PHE A 272 6.25 -12.51 1.80
CA PHE A 272 5.47 -12.98 0.64
C PHE A 272 4.07 -13.49 0.99
N ASP A 273 3.84 -13.83 2.25
CA ASP A 273 2.57 -14.37 2.75
C ASP A 273 2.37 -13.99 4.22
N ASN A 274 1.23 -14.34 4.81
CA ASN A 274 0.97 -14.16 6.23
C ASN A 274 1.90 -15.00 7.11
N LEU A 275 2.15 -14.51 8.33
CA LEU A 275 2.85 -15.27 9.34
C LEU A 275 2.04 -16.54 9.71
N GLY A 276 2.75 -17.54 10.23
CA GLY A 276 2.13 -18.79 10.70
C GLY A 276 2.13 -19.94 9.68
N PHE A 277 2.31 -19.66 8.38
CA PHE A 277 2.51 -20.72 7.40
C PHE A 277 3.88 -21.41 7.54
N PRO A 278 4.00 -22.71 7.21
CA PRO A 278 5.26 -23.46 7.31
C PRO A 278 6.42 -22.84 6.54
N TRP A 279 6.15 -22.16 5.43
CA TRP A 279 7.15 -21.45 4.60
C TRP A 279 7.43 -20.01 5.05
N MET A 280 6.63 -19.46 5.97
CA MET A 280 6.80 -18.14 6.59
C MET A 280 7.33 -18.29 8.01
N ASN A 281 8.51 -18.92 8.14
CA ASN A 281 9.15 -19.20 9.42
C ASN A 281 10.14 -18.10 9.88
N TYR A 282 9.97 -16.88 9.39
CA TYR A 282 10.82 -15.72 9.68
C TYR A 282 9.96 -14.47 9.89
N ASP A 283 10.53 -13.51 10.62
CA ASP A 283 9.94 -12.20 10.90
C ASP A 283 10.42 -11.15 9.88
N LEU A 284 9.80 -9.97 9.88
CA LEU A 284 10.34 -8.83 9.17
C LEU A 284 11.74 -8.49 9.72
N ASP A 285 12.74 -8.38 8.85
CA ASP A 285 14.10 -8.05 9.28
C ASP A 285 14.18 -6.60 9.82
N PRO A 286 14.53 -6.40 11.12
CA PRO A 286 14.67 -5.05 11.70
C PRO A 286 15.71 -4.18 10.99
N GLU A 287 16.73 -4.78 10.34
CA GLU A 287 17.78 -4.06 9.61
C GLU A 287 17.26 -3.35 8.35
N LEU A 288 16.10 -3.76 7.83
CA LEU A 288 15.44 -3.05 6.72
C LEU A 288 14.98 -1.65 7.14
N ARG A 289 14.83 -1.45 8.44
CA ARG A 289 14.32 -0.25 9.10
C ARG A 289 12.89 0.09 8.66
N THR A 290 12.20 0.78 9.55
CA THR A 290 10.79 1.14 9.40
C THR A 290 10.63 2.65 9.50
N VAL A 291 9.43 3.16 9.22
CA VAL A 291 9.04 4.54 9.51
C VAL A 291 9.26 4.91 10.98
N GLY A 292 9.13 3.97 11.92
CA GLY A 292 9.47 4.20 13.34
C GLY A 292 10.92 4.65 13.51
N HIS A 293 11.87 3.90 12.95
CA HIS A 293 13.28 4.28 12.95
C HIS A 293 13.53 5.64 12.30
N MET A 294 12.89 5.89 11.15
CA MET A 294 13.04 7.15 10.42
C MET A 294 12.53 8.33 11.25
N MET A 295 11.39 8.18 11.94
CA MET A 295 10.82 9.23 12.78
C MET A 295 11.69 9.50 14.02
N ARG A 296 12.24 8.45 14.65
CA ARG A 296 13.20 8.62 15.77
C ARG A 296 14.43 9.41 15.38
N GLU A 297 15.03 9.11 14.23
CA GLU A 297 16.18 9.87 13.73
C GLU A 297 15.87 11.36 13.51
N LEU A 298 14.61 11.69 13.24
CA LEU A 298 14.13 13.08 13.11
C LEU A 298 13.79 13.75 14.46
N GLY A 299 14.00 13.04 15.57
CA GLY A 299 13.76 13.49 16.94
C GLY A 299 12.33 13.28 17.43
N TYR A 300 11.52 12.47 16.73
CA TYR A 300 10.17 12.15 17.17
C TYR A 300 10.17 11.06 18.24
N TYR A 301 9.30 11.21 19.23
CA TYR A 301 8.91 10.09 20.08
C TYR A 301 7.91 9.20 19.34
N THR A 302 8.19 7.91 19.25
CA THR A 302 7.44 6.98 18.39
C THR A 302 6.62 5.99 19.21
N ALA A 303 5.32 5.90 18.97
CA ALA A 303 4.40 4.97 19.61
C ALA A 303 3.71 4.06 18.59
N TYR A 304 3.35 2.85 19.03
CA TYR A 304 2.62 1.88 18.22
C TYR A 304 1.52 1.22 19.05
N LYS A 305 0.30 1.16 18.52
CA LYS A 305 -0.88 0.56 19.16
C LYS A 305 -1.61 -0.35 18.15
N GLY A 306 -2.12 -1.48 18.64
CA GLY A 306 -2.89 -2.44 17.83
C GLY A 306 -2.03 -3.38 16.97
N LYS A 307 -2.58 -3.81 15.83
CA LYS A 307 -2.08 -4.92 15.01
C LYS A 307 -0.79 -4.58 14.27
N TRP A 308 0.28 -5.32 14.55
CA TRP A 308 1.58 -5.30 13.87
C TRP A 308 1.65 -6.29 12.71
N HIS A 309 1.43 -7.58 12.98
CA HIS A 309 1.37 -8.70 12.03
C HIS A 309 2.62 -8.92 11.17
N LEU A 310 3.80 -8.63 11.75
CA LEU A 310 5.12 -8.73 11.11
C LEU A 310 6.17 -9.44 11.96
N THR A 311 5.81 -9.88 13.16
CA THR A 311 6.67 -10.68 14.05
C THR A 311 5.86 -11.81 14.68
N ARG A 312 6.33 -13.06 14.60
CA ARG A 312 5.65 -14.26 15.11
C ARG A 312 5.40 -14.22 16.61
N GLU A 313 6.34 -13.67 17.38
CA GLU A 313 6.20 -13.55 18.85
C GLU A 313 5.17 -12.47 19.24
N ILE A 314 4.87 -11.49 18.36
CA ILE A 314 3.75 -10.57 18.58
C ILE A 314 2.43 -11.21 18.11
N ASP A 315 2.48 -12.01 17.04
CA ASP A 315 1.34 -12.76 16.52
C ASP A 315 0.82 -13.83 17.50
N GLN A 316 1.75 -14.50 18.18
CA GLN A 316 1.47 -15.51 19.21
C GLN A 316 2.21 -15.12 20.50
N PRO A 317 1.68 -14.14 21.26
CA PRO A 317 2.39 -13.57 22.40
C PRO A 317 2.52 -14.51 23.60
N VAL A 318 1.70 -15.56 23.66
CA VAL A 318 1.80 -16.61 24.69
C VAL A 318 1.99 -17.96 24.00
N ALA A 319 3.17 -18.55 24.22
CA ALA A 319 3.56 -19.80 23.57
C ALA A 319 2.63 -20.96 24.01
N GLY A 320 2.14 -21.72 23.02
CA GLY A 320 1.38 -22.95 23.26
C GLY A 320 -0.08 -22.75 23.69
N LYS A 321 -0.60 -21.51 23.67
CA LYS A 321 -2.01 -21.23 23.94
C LYS A 321 -2.72 -20.73 22.69
N SER A 322 -3.94 -21.22 22.47
CA SER A 322 -4.87 -20.61 21.51
C SER A 322 -5.35 -19.24 22.03
N VAL A 323 -6.00 -18.45 21.17
CA VAL A 323 -6.48 -17.11 21.58
C VAL A 323 -7.65 -17.22 22.55
N GLU A 324 -8.44 -18.28 22.40
CA GLU A 324 -9.60 -18.62 23.21
C GLU A 324 -9.21 -19.05 24.63
N GLU A 325 -7.99 -19.57 24.80
CA GLU A 325 -7.43 -20.02 26.09
C GLU A 325 -6.51 -18.99 26.76
N MET A 326 -6.23 -17.88 26.06
CA MET A 326 -5.28 -16.86 26.51
C MET A 326 -5.96 -15.84 27.40
N ASP A 327 -5.41 -15.62 28.59
CA ASP A 327 -5.77 -14.46 29.43
C ASP A 327 -4.88 -13.27 29.04
N LEU A 328 -5.47 -12.08 28.90
CA LEU A 328 -4.73 -10.85 28.64
C LEU A 328 -3.65 -10.57 29.69
N GLY A 329 -3.85 -11.01 30.94
CA GLY A 329 -2.88 -10.89 32.02
C GLY A 329 -1.59 -11.71 31.82
N GLU A 330 -1.62 -12.72 30.95
CA GLU A 330 -0.47 -13.57 30.65
C GLU A 330 0.44 -13.00 29.57
N ILE A 331 -0.02 -11.96 28.86
CA ILE A 331 0.71 -11.37 27.74
C ILE A 331 1.97 -10.68 28.27
N PRO A 332 3.16 -11.09 27.80
CA PRO A 332 4.43 -10.54 28.29
C PRO A 332 4.68 -9.16 27.68
N THR A 333 3.92 -8.15 28.11
CA THR A 333 3.96 -6.79 27.57
C THR A 333 5.38 -6.18 27.52
N PRO A 334 6.24 -6.35 28.55
CA PRO A 334 7.64 -5.88 28.47
C PRO A 334 8.41 -6.51 27.31
N ARG A 335 8.17 -7.80 27.04
CA ARG A 335 8.81 -8.51 25.93
C ARG A 335 8.32 -8.02 24.58
N LEU A 336 7.01 -7.80 24.42
CA LEU A 336 6.48 -7.25 23.18
C LEU A 336 6.99 -5.82 22.92
N HIS A 337 7.18 -5.04 23.98
CA HIS A 337 7.83 -3.75 23.90
C HIS A 337 9.28 -3.84 23.39
N GLU A 338 10.09 -4.77 23.92
CA GLU A 338 11.47 -4.99 23.44
C GLU A 338 11.52 -5.34 21.95
N ILE A 339 10.55 -6.10 21.45
CA ILE A 339 10.44 -6.44 20.03
C ILE A 339 10.16 -5.17 19.21
N MET A 340 9.18 -4.37 19.62
CA MET A 340 8.79 -3.15 18.89
C MET A 340 9.86 -2.05 18.95
N GLU A 341 10.69 -2.05 20.00
CA GLU A 341 11.87 -1.19 20.09
C GLU A 341 12.86 -1.47 18.94
N LYS A 342 13.03 -2.73 18.53
CA LYS A 342 13.85 -3.10 17.36
C LYS A 342 13.27 -2.59 16.04
N TYR A 343 11.99 -2.27 16.01
CA TYR A 343 11.31 -1.69 14.85
C TYR A 343 11.15 -0.16 14.98
N GLY A 344 11.85 0.48 15.91
CA GLY A 344 11.83 1.92 16.03
C GLY A 344 10.55 2.47 16.67
N PHE A 345 9.83 1.69 17.48
CA PHE A 345 8.65 2.12 18.23
C PHE A 345 8.86 1.98 19.74
N SER A 346 8.90 3.10 20.45
CA SER A 346 9.32 3.17 21.87
C SER A 346 8.20 2.98 22.84
N ASP A 347 6.97 2.93 22.34
CA ASP A 347 5.81 2.82 23.17
C ASP A 347 4.84 1.85 22.52
N TYR A 348 5.17 0.58 22.68
CA TYR A 348 4.23 -0.50 22.48
C TYR A 348 3.72 -0.99 23.82
N HIS A 349 2.43 -0.82 24.01
CA HIS A 349 1.65 -1.35 25.13
C HIS A 349 0.38 -1.88 24.48
N GLY A 350 0.43 -3.14 24.05
CA GLY A 350 -0.61 -3.79 23.27
C GLY A 350 -0.69 -5.26 23.65
N ILE A 351 -1.79 -5.89 23.23
CA ILE A 351 -2.09 -7.28 23.57
C ILE A 351 -1.55 -8.29 22.52
N GLY A 352 -0.68 -7.84 21.62
CA GLY A 352 -0.21 -8.64 20.48
C GLY A 352 -1.23 -8.66 19.33
N ASP A 353 -0.95 -9.46 18.30
CA ASP A 353 -1.85 -9.61 17.12
C ASP A 353 -2.95 -10.66 17.34
N VAL A 354 -3.16 -11.08 18.60
CA VAL A 354 -4.33 -11.85 19.06
C VAL A 354 -5.65 -11.30 18.52
N ILE A 355 -5.66 -9.99 18.26
CA ILE A 355 -6.73 -9.19 17.67
C ILE A 355 -7.07 -9.55 16.21
N GLY A 356 -6.23 -10.28 15.47
CA GLY A 356 -6.47 -10.64 14.07
C GLY A 356 -7.33 -11.89 13.83
N LYS A 357 -7.92 -12.49 14.88
CA LYS A 357 -8.74 -13.72 14.77
C LYS A 357 -10.24 -13.41 14.78
N SER A 358 -11.06 -14.45 14.85
CA SER A 358 -12.51 -14.31 14.86
C SER A 358 -13.00 -13.39 15.99
N LYS A 359 -13.77 -12.35 15.65
CA LYS A 359 -14.25 -11.29 16.55
C LYS A 359 -13.14 -10.50 17.25
N GLY A 360 -11.92 -10.53 16.74
CA GLY A 360 -10.80 -9.86 17.36
C GLY A 360 -10.93 -8.33 17.30
N GLY A 361 -11.46 -7.78 16.22
CA GLY A 361 -11.82 -6.36 16.14
C GLY A 361 -12.91 -6.02 17.15
N TYR A 362 -13.99 -6.80 17.17
CA TYR A 362 -15.10 -6.61 18.12
C TYR A 362 -14.66 -6.58 19.59
N PHE A 363 -13.80 -7.51 20.01
CA PHE A 363 -13.38 -7.60 21.40
C PHE A 363 -12.29 -6.58 21.76
N PHE A 364 -11.38 -6.25 20.84
CA PHE A 364 -10.11 -5.63 21.20
C PHE A 364 -9.81 -4.27 20.54
N ASP A 365 -10.58 -3.82 19.54
CA ASP A 365 -10.41 -2.45 19.02
C ASP A 365 -10.72 -1.39 20.09
N SER A 366 -11.64 -1.70 21.02
CA SER A 366 -11.91 -0.87 22.20
C SER A 366 -10.71 -0.73 23.14
N VAL A 367 -9.92 -1.81 23.30
CA VAL A 367 -8.68 -1.81 24.09
C VAL A 367 -7.62 -0.95 23.40
N THR A 368 -7.40 -1.16 22.11
CA THR A 368 -6.46 -0.35 21.30
C THR A 368 -6.81 1.14 21.34
N THR A 369 -8.10 1.45 21.23
CA THR A 369 -8.63 2.82 21.32
C THR A 369 -8.41 3.42 22.71
N GLY A 370 -8.75 2.70 23.78
CA GLY A 370 -8.54 3.14 25.15
C GLY A 370 -7.06 3.37 25.48
N GLN A 371 -6.18 2.48 25.02
CA GLN A 371 -4.73 2.64 25.15
C GLN A 371 -4.22 3.87 24.39
N THR A 372 -4.72 4.12 23.18
CA THR A 372 -4.38 5.30 22.39
C THR A 372 -4.81 6.58 23.09
N ILE A 373 -6.05 6.65 23.58
CA ILE A 373 -6.58 7.80 24.34
C ILE A 373 -5.78 8.04 25.62
N SER A 374 -5.50 6.99 26.40
CA SER A 374 -4.68 7.09 27.60
C SER A 374 -3.26 7.59 27.28
N TRP A 375 -2.66 7.09 26.20
CA TRP A 375 -1.34 7.53 25.73
C TRP A 375 -1.34 8.99 25.27
N LEU A 376 -2.36 9.43 24.53
CA LEU A 376 -2.50 10.83 24.13
C LEU A 376 -2.56 11.76 25.35
N ARG A 377 -3.30 11.38 26.40
CA ARG A 377 -3.41 12.15 27.64
C ARG A 377 -2.11 12.20 28.44
N ASN A 378 -1.48 11.05 28.66
CA ASN A 378 -0.36 10.92 29.59
C ASN A 378 1.01 11.11 28.94
N THR A 379 1.10 11.06 27.61
CA THR A 379 2.37 11.12 26.88
C THR A 379 2.29 12.07 25.70
N GLY A 380 1.32 11.90 24.80
CA GLY A 380 1.21 12.72 23.58
C GLY A 380 1.07 14.22 23.87
N ARG A 381 0.17 14.58 24.80
CA ARG A 381 -0.04 15.98 25.21
C ARG A 381 1.16 16.56 25.98
N PRO A 382 1.68 15.92 27.05
CA PRO A 382 2.89 16.38 27.72
C PRO A 382 4.09 16.58 26.78
N LEU A 383 4.34 15.64 25.87
CA LEU A 383 5.41 15.78 24.87
C LEU A 383 5.21 17.03 24.00
N ASN A 384 3.97 17.29 23.56
CA ASN A 384 3.66 18.47 22.78
C ASN A 384 3.84 19.77 23.59
N ASP A 385 3.47 19.79 24.87
CA ASP A 385 3.70 20.94 25.77
C ASP A 385 5.21 21.20 25.98
N GLU A 386 6.03 20.16 25.96
CA GLU A 386 7.50 20.22 25.96
C GLU A 386 8.12 20.54 24.59
N ASN A 387 7.32 20.81 23.55
CA ASN A 387 7.75 20.99 22.17
C ASN A 387 8.52 19.78 21.58
N LYS A 388 8.32 18.60 22.14
CA LYS A 388 8.87 17.34 21.64
C LYS A 388 7.84 16.66 20.73
N PRO A 389 8.10 16.55 19.42
CA PRO A 389 7.11 16.00 18.51
C PRO A 389 7.02 14.48 18.66
N TRP A 390 5.86 13.92 18.31
CA TRP A 390 5.61 12.48 18.38
C TRP A 390 4.96 11.95 17.10
N PHE A 391 5.17 10.66 16.87
CA PHE A 391 4.56 9.86 15.82
C PHE A 391 3.88 8.66 16.47
N ALA A 392 2.59 8.49 16.23
CA ALA A 392 1.84 7.34 16.72
C ALA A 392 1.24 6.58 15.53
N ALA A 393 1.47 5.27 15.49
CA ALA A 393 0.79 4.36 14.58
C ALA A 393 -0.27 3.57 15.36
N VAL A 394 -1.54 3.65 14.93
CA VAL A 394 -2.69 3.01 15.57
C VAL A 394 -3.36 2.10 14.56
N ASN A 395 -3.33 0.80 14.79
CA ASN A 395 -3.76 -0.21 13.83
C ASN A 395 -4.94 -0.98 14.39
N LEU A 396 -6.14 -0.53 14.02
CA LEU A 396 -7.40 -1.18 14.35
C LEU A 396 -7.61 -2.39 13.43
N VAL A 397 -8.41 -3.35 13.89
CA VAL A 397 -8.60 -4.62 13.18
C VAL A 397 -9.88 -4.64 12.37
N ASN A 398 -11.00 -4.14 12.89
CA ASN A 398 -12.21 -4.16 12.07
C ASN A 398 -12.01 -3.30 10.81
N PRO A 399 -12.49 -3.76 9.64
CA PRO A 399 -13.46 -4.83 9.43
C PRO A 399 -12.97 -6.27 9.16
N HIS A 400 -11.73 -6.64 9.50
CA HIS A 400 -11.17 -7.97 9.27
C HIS A 400 -11.99 -9.14 9.85
N ASP A 401 -12.79 -8.92 10.90
CA ASP A 401 -13.65 -9.97 11.48
C ASP A 401 -14.60 -10.60 10.44
N VAL A 402 -14.91 -9.90 9.34
CA VAL A 402 -15.72 -10.40 8.22
C VAL A 402 -15.20 -11.72 7.65
N MET A 403 -13.88 -11.95 7.68
CA MET A 403 -13.24 -13.16 7.19
C MET A 403 -13.77 -14.44 7.88
N PHE A 404 -14.27 -14.31 9.11
CA PHE A 404 -14.72 -15.43 9.94
C PHE A 404 -16.25 -15.51 10.05
N ILE A 405 -17.00 -14.85 9.17
CA ILE A 405 -18.47 -14.85 9.26
C ILE A 405 -19.05 -16.24 9.00
N ASP A 406 -19.84 -16.74 9.96
CA ASP A 406 -20.69 -17.91 9.75
C ASP A 406 -21.99 -17.48 9.06
N THR A 407 -22.19 -17.97 7.84
CA THR A 407 -23.38 -17.68 7.03
C THR A 407 -24.47 -18.75 7.11
N ASP A 408 -24.23 -19.85 7.80
CA ASP A 408 -25.23 -20.88 8.04
C ASP A 408 -26.38 -20.35 8.92
N GLU A 409 -27.59 -20.80 8.61
CA GLU A 409 -28.77 -20.65 9.47
C GLU A 409 -28.76 -21.66 10.62
N HIS A 410 -29.64 -21.47 11.60
CA HIS A 410 -29.74 -22.37 12.73
C HIS A 410 -30.03 -23.81 12.27
N GLY A 411 -29.10 -24.72 12.56
CA GLY A 411 -29.18 -26.13 12.17
C GLY A 411 -28.53 -26.47 10.82
N GLU A 412 -28.08 -25.47 10.06
CA GLU A 412 -27.23 -25.69 8.89
C GLU A 412 -25.77 -25.94 9.30
N GLN A 413 -25.08 -26.76 8.52
CA GLN A 413 -23.64 -27.01 8.60
C GLN A 413 -23.12 -27.22 7.17
N VAL A 414 -23.27 -26.20 6.33
CA VAL A 414 -22.90 -26.22 4.92
C VAL A 414 -21.57 -25.52 4.71
N GLN A 415 -21.37 -24.35 5.32
CA GLN A 415 -20.10 -23.62 5.23
C GLN A 415 -18.92 -24.45 5.76
N TRP A 416 -19.17 -25.24 6.78
CA TRP A 416 -18.17 -26.08 7.45
C TRP A 416 -17.81 -27.38 6.72
N LYS A 417 -18.33 -27.63 5.50
CA LYS A 417 -18.16 -28.92 4.79
C LYS A 417 -17.44 -28.78 3.46
N GLY A 418 -16.13 -28.56 3.52
CA GLY A 418 -15.26 -28.59 2.34
C GLY A 418 -14.83 -30.03 1.96
N PRO A 419 -14.61 -30.35 0.66
CA PRO A 419 -14.09 -31.66 0.24
C PRO A 419 -12.74 -32.04 0.86
N MET A 420 -11.97 -31.03 1.29
CA MET A 420 -10.66 -31.15 1.93
C MET A 420 -10.72 -31.14 3.46
N ASP A 421 -11.88 -30.86 4.05
CA ASP A 421 -12.03 -30.75 5.51
C ASP A 421 -12.48 -32.09 6.11
N LYS A 422 -11.54 -33.04 6.20
CA LYS A 422 -11.79 -34.37 6.77
C LYS A 422 -11.65 -34.44 8.29
N GLU A 423 -11.04 -33.42 8.89
CA GLU A 423 -10.61 -33.42 10.30
C GLU A 423 -11.01 -32.13 11.06
N ASN A 424 -11.92 -31.32 10.50
CA ASN A 424 -12.44 -30.08 11.10
C ASN A 424 -11.31 -29.04 11.35
N HIS A 425 -10.43 -28.89 10.36
CA HIS A 425 -9.24 -28.03 10.41
C HIS A 425 -9.50 -26.60 9.92
N THR A 426 -10.75 -26.24 9.65
CA THR A 426 -11.14 -24.88 9.22
C THR A 426 -10.97 -23.88 10.37
N LEU A 427 -10.61 -22.65 10.04
CA LEU A 427 -10.82 -21.49 10.92
C LEU A 427 -12.29 -21.46 11.31
N LEU A 428 -12.62 -21.46 12.60
CA LEU A 428 -14.00 -21.60 13.08
C LEU A 428 -14.84 -20.37 12.66
N PRO A 429 -15.78 -20.47 11.69
CA PRO A 429 -16.70 -19.37 11.44
C PRO A 429 -17.53 -19.05 12.70
N THR A 430 -17.90 -17.79 12.86
CA THR A 430 -18.69 -17.33 14.00
C THR A 430 -19.84 -16.46 13.57
N GLN A 431 -20.94 -16.59 14.30
CA GLN A 431 -22.11 -15.73 14.13
C GLN A 431 -21.78 -14.30 14.57
N PRO A 432 -22.36 -13.26 13.92
CA PRO A 432 -22.20 -11.88 14.35
C PRO A 432 -22.46 -11.68 15.85
N PRO A 433 -21.77 -10.73 16.51
CA PRO A 433 -22.08 -10.37 17.89
C PRO A 433 -23.54 -9.95 18.06
N HIS A 434 -24.15 -10.36 19.16
CA HIS A 434 -25.54 -10.01 19.46
C HIS A 434 -25.62 -8.66 20.19
N ASN A 435 -25.50 -7.56 19.45
CA ASN A 435 -25.68 -6.22 19.97
C ASN A 435 -26.32 -5.28 18.92
N GLN A 436 -26.63 -4.04 19.30
CA GLN A 436 -27.34 -3.09 18.43
C GLN A 436 -26.57 -2.72 17.17
N ILE A 437 -25.24 -2.58 17.23
CA ILE A 437 -24.47 -2.15 16.05
C ILE A 437 -24.43 -3.25 14.98
N TYR A 438 -24.30 -4.51 15.39
CA TYR A 438 -24.22 -5.69 14.50
C TYR A 438 -25.58 -6.24 14.03
N GLN A 439 -26.70 -5.63 14.44
CA GLN A 439 -28.06 -6.02 14.03
C GLN A 439 -28.59 -5.25 12.81
N GLN A 440 -27.86 -4.25 12.31
CA GLN A 440 -28.29 -3.48 11.14
C GLN A 440 -28.12 -4.28 9.84
N SER A 441 -29.04 -4.08 8.89
CA SER A 441 -29.00 -4.70 7.56
C SER A 441 -29.21 -3.68 6.44
N TRP A 442 -28.76 -4.04 5.24
CA TRP A 442 -28.85 -3.24 4.01
C TRP A 442 -29.40 -4.08 2.84
N PRO A 443 -30.70 -4.44 2.87
CA PRO A 443 -31.29 -5.31 1.84
C PRO A 443 -31.27 -4.70 0.43
N ASP A 444 -31.28 -3.37 0.34
CA ASP A 444 -31.29 -2.64 -0.94
C ASP A 444 -29.89 -2.38 -1.51
N TYR A 445 -28.82 -2.70 -0.77
CA TYR A 445 -27.47 -2.57 -1.30
C TYR A 445 -27.23 -3.65 -2.37
N PRO A 446 -26.80 -3.28 -3.60
CA PRO A 446 -26.70 -4.24 -4.70
C PRO A 446 -25.57 -5.25 -4.45
N LEU A 447 -25.88 -6.53 -4.68
CA LEU A 447 -24.86 -7.56 -4.80
C LEU A 447 -24.11 -7.41 -6.15
N PRO A 448 -22.83 -7.82 -6.24
CA PRO A 448 -22.07 -7.76 -7.48
C PRO A 448 -22.75 -8.52 -8.63
N ALA A 449 -22.87 -7.86 -9.79
CA ALA A 449 -23.62 -8.39 -10.93
C ALA A 449 -23.02 -9.69 -11.51
N ASN A 450 -21.71 -9.86 -11.40
CA ASN A 450 -20.96 -11.01 -11.90
C ASN A 450 -20.79 -12.12 -10.84
N ARG A 451 -21.44 -12.04 -9.68
CA ARG A 451 -21.24 -13.00 -8.59
C ARG A 451 -21.59 -14.44 -8.98
N HIS A 452 -22.68 -14.63 -9.72
CA HIS A 452 -23.13 -15.94 -10.21
C HIS A 452 -22.31 -16.48 -11.38
N GLN A 453 -21.27 -15.76 -11.81
CA GLN A 453 -20.42 -16.18 -12.91
C GLN A 453 -19.61 -17.42 -12.49
N PRO A 454 -19.67 -18.55 -13.21
CA PRO A 454 -18.87 -19.73 -12.90
C PRO A 454 -17.37 -19.43 -12.87
N LEU A 455 -16.64 -20.05 -11.94
CA LEU A 455 -15.19 -19.83 -11.79
C LEU A 455 -14.37 -20.52 -12.89
N ASP A 456 -14.95 -21.48 -13.61
CA ASP A 456 -14.37 -22.20 -14.74
C ASP A 456 -14.98 -21.82 -16.10
N GLU A 457 -15.70 -20.70 -16.16
CA GLU A 457 -16.19 -20.16 -17.43
C GLU A 457 -15.01 -19.85 -18.39
N PRO A 458 -15.12 -20.16 -19.70
CA PRO A 458 -14.10 -19.81 -20.68
C PRO A 458 -13.71 -18.33 -20.62
N GLY A 459 -12.41 -18.06 -20.44
CA GLY A 459 -11.87 -16.71 -20.33
C GLY A 459 -11.44 -16.30 -18.91
N ARG A 460 -11.84 -17.07 -17.88
CA ARG A 460 -11.37 -16.82 -16.50
C ARG A 460 -10.05 -17.53 -16.22
N PRO A 461 -9.13 -16.91 -15.45
CA PRO A 461 -7.94 -17.59 -14.95
C PRO A 461 -8.32 -18.80 -14.08
N ALA A 462 -7.76 -19.98 -14.40
CA ALA A 462 -7.95 -21.19 -13.60
C ALA A 462 -7.56 -21.00 -12.12
N ALA A 463 -6.62 -20.09 -11.86
CA ALA A 463 -6.21 -19.70 -10.52
C ALA A 463 -7.37 -19.16 -9.65
N HIS A 464 -8.44 -18.61 -10.22
CA HIS A 464 -9.60 -18.13 -9.45
C HIS A 464 -10.36 -19.28 -8.80
N LYS A 465 -10.53 -20.38 -9.53
CA LYS A 465 -11.14 -21.61 -8.99
C LYS A 465 -10.26 -22.22 -7.89
N GLU A 466 -8.96 -22.31 -8.13
CA GLU A 466 -8.02 -22.84 -7.13
C GLU A 466 -7.93 -21.97 -5.88
N TYR A 467 -7.93 -20.64 -6.04
CA TYR A 467 -7.97 -19.70 -4.92
C TYR A 467 -9.24 -19.88 -4.08
N GLN A 468 -10.41 -19.99 -4.72
CA GLN A 468 -11.67 -20.22 -4.01
C GLN A 468 -11.71 -21.58 -3.31
N ASN A 469 -11.17 -22.64 -3.94
CA ASN A 469 -11.03 -23.93 -3.30
C ASN A 469 -10.13 -23.85 -2.05
N ALA A 470 -8.98 -23.17 -2.16
CA ALA A 470 -8.03 -22.99 -1.05
C ALA A 470 -8.64 -22.17 0.10
N ARG A 471 -9.32 -21.06 -0.23
CA ARG A 471 -10.08 -20.26 0.75
C ARG A 471 -11.13 -21.11 1.45
N ALA A 472 -11.85 -21.93 0.71
CA ALA A 472 -12.89 -22.76 1.26
C ALA A 472 -12.37 -23.91 2.15
N VAL A 473 -11.09 -24.29 2.01
CA VAL A 473 -10.39 -25.16 2.98
C VAL A 473 -10.08 -24.42 4.27
N MET A 474 -9.71 -23.13 4.18
CA MET A 474 -9.30 -22.34 5.34
C MET A 474 -10.48 -21.78 6.14
N GLU A 475 -11.48 -21.21 5.46
CA GLU A 475 -12.57 -20.40 6.06
C GLU A 475 -13.94 -21.06 5.95
N GLY A 476 -14.00 -22.24 5.33
CA GLY A 476 -15.23 -22.91 4.99
C GLY A 476 -15.76 -22.55 3.59
N GLN A 477 -16.57 -23.45 3.04
CA GLN A 477 -17.29 -23.25 1.79
C GLN A 477 -18.21 -22.04 1.87
N PHE A 478 -18.24 -21.25 0.80
CA PHE A 478 -19.17 -20.13 0.69
C PHE A 478 -20.09 -20.38 -0.50
N PRO A 479 -21.23 -21.08 -0.31
CA PRO A 479 -22.18 -21.36 -1.39
C PRO A 479 -22.64 -20.08 -2.08
N ASP A 480 -22.89 -20.16 -3.38
CA ASP A 480 -23.34 -19.04 -4.19
C ASP A 480 -24.83 -18.73 -3.98
N GLU A 481 -25.16 -18.26 -2.78
CA GLU A 481 -26.52 -17.95 -2.34
C GLU A 481 -26.61 -16.49 -1.87
N ASP A 482 -27.53 -15.71 -2.45
CA ASP A 482 -27.69 -14.28 -2.16
C ASP A 482 -27.79 -13.98 -0.66
N ARG A 483 -28.51 -14.82 0.10
CA ARG A 483 -28.70 -14.65 1.55
C ARG A 483 -27.37 -14.64 2.32
N ARG A 484 -26.41 -15.47 1.92
CA ARG A 484 -25.11 -15.62 2.59
C ARG A 484 -24.24 -14.40 2.33
N TRP A 485 -24.21 -13.95 1.07
CA TRP A 485 -23.49 -12.74 0.67
C TRP A 485 -24.10 -11.47 1.28
N ARG A 486 -25.42 -11.40 1.43
CA ARG A 486 -26.09 -10.33 2.17
C ARG A 486 -25.69 -10.32 3.64
N LYS A 487 -25.70 -11.48 4.29
CA LYS A 487 -25.25 -11.61 5.69
C LYS A 487 -23.78 -11.20 5.86
N LEU A 488 -22.91 -11.54 4.92
CA LEU A 488 -21.51 -11.07 4.90
C LEU A 488 -21.41 -9.56 4.74
N LEU A 489 -22.14 -8.95 3.80
CA LEU A 489 -22.12 -7.49 3.60
C LEU A 489 -22.67 -6.74 4.80
N ASP A 490 -23.78 -7.20 5.39
CA ASP A 490 -24.35 -6.61 6.60
C ASP A 490 -23.34 -6.65 7.73
N TYR A 491 -22.68 -7.80 7.94
CA TYR A 491 -21.64 -7.94 8.95
C TYR A 491 -20.43 -7.03 8.67
N TYR A 492 -19.94 -7.01 7.43
CA TYR A 492 -18.84 -6.15 7.00
C TYR A 492 -19.11 -4.67 7.27
N PHE A 493 -20.30 -4.19 6.88
CA PHE A 493 -20.73 -2.82 7.10
C PHE A 493 -20.85 -2.48 8.58
N ASN A 494 -21.34 -3.41 9.40
CA ASN A 494 -21.38 -3.25 10.84
C ASN A 494 -19.98 -3.19 11.46
N CYS A 495 -19.03 -4.01 11.02
CA CYS A 495 -17.63 -3.92 11.46
C CYS A 495 -17.01 -2.55 11.11
N ILE A 496 -17.28 -2.01 9.90
CA ILE A 496 -16.79 -0.67 9.51
C ILE A 496 -17.39 0.40 10.43
N ARG A 497 -18.69 0.32 10.73
CA ARG A 497 -19.36 1.26 11.65
C ARG A 497 -18.77 1.20 13.06
N ASP A 498 -18.48 0.01 13.56
CA ASP A 498 -17.86 -0.22 14.86
C ASP A 498 -16.45 0.40 14.89
N ASN A 499 -15.65 0.12 13.86
CA ASN A 499 -14.34 0.74 13.68
C ASN A 499 -14.40 2.27 13.59
N ASP A 500 -15.43 2.83 12.94
CA ASP A 500 -15.60 4.28 12.85
C ASP A 500 -15.89 4.94 14.21
N GLN A 501 -16.60 4.28 15.12
CA GLN A 501 -16.78 4.77 16.50
C GLN A 501 -15.45 4.91 17.23
N HIS A 502 -14.53 3.95 17.02
CA HIS A 502 -13.17 4.00 17.56
C HIS A 502 -12.34 5.13 16.95
N LEU A 503 -12.40 5.31 15.63
CA LEU A 503 -11.78 6.44 14.95
C LEU A 503 -12.29 7.77 15.48
N GLU A 504 -13.61 7.95 15.56
CA GLU A 504 -14.24 9.16 16.06
C GLU A 504 -13.81 9.47 17.50
N ALA A 505 -13.75 8.46 18.38
CA ALA A 505 -13.29 8.63 19.76
C ALA A 505 -11.85 9.15 19.84
N ILE A 506 -10.93 8.63 19.00
CA ILE A 506 -9.54 9.09 18.93
C ILE A 506 -9.47 10.54 18.43
N LEU A 507 -10.23 10.88 17.39
CA LEU A 507 -10.27 12.24 16.83
C LEU A 507 -10.85 13.25 17.83
N ASN A 508 -11.90 12.87 18.57
CA ASN A 508 -12.48 13.69 19.62
C ASN A 508 -11.49 13.92 20.77
N GLU A 509 -10.69 12.91 21.12
CA GLU A 509 -9.66 13.09 22.14
C GLU A 509 -8.55 14.05 21.69
N LEU A 510 -8.14 14.01 20.42
CA LEU A 510 -7.21 15.02 19.89
C LEU A 510 -7.76 16.44 20.02
N ASP A 511 -9.06 16.65 19.81
CA ASP A 511 -9.70 17.96 20.00
C ASP A 511 -9.72 18.37 21.46
N ASN A 512 -10.13 17.46 22.35
CA ASN A 512 -10.18 17.69 23.79
C ASN A 512 -8.80 18.10 24.34
N LEU A 513 -7.74 17.47 23.81
CA LEU A 513 -6.36 17.77 24.16
C LEU A 513 -5.77 18.93 23.34
N GLN A 514 -6.53 19.55 22.44
CA GLN A 514 -6.11 20.66 21.58
C GLN A 514 -4.89 20.32 20.71
N LEU A 515 -4.74 19.04 20.33
CA LEU A 515 -3.63 18.54 19.52
C LEU A 515 -3.94 18.59 18.02
N THR A 516 -5.21 18.66 17.64
CA THR A 516 -5.68 18.60 16.24
C THR A 516 -4.99 19.61 15.32
N GLN A 517 -4.77 20.85 15.77
CA GLN A 517 -4.18 21.91 14.93
C GLN A 517 -2.70 21.68 14.61
N ASN A 518 -2.00 20.84 15.38
CA ASN A 518 -0.58 20.53 15.20
C ASN A 518 -0.34 19.09 14.73
N THR A 519 -1.39 18.29 14.53
CA THR A 519 -1.30 16.86 14.20
C THR A 519 -1.68 16.61 12.74
N ILE A 520 -0.77 16.01 11.98
CA ILE A 520 -1.08 15.45 10.65
C ILE A 520 -1.65 14.05 10.86
N ILE A 521 -2.88 13.82 10.38
CA ILE A 521 -3.59 12.56 10.52
C ILE A 521 -3.63 11.87 9.15
N VAL A 522 -3.19 10.62 9.10
CA VAL A 522 -3.26 9.77 7.91
C VAL A 522 -4.14 8.58 8.26
N PHE A 523 -5.20 8.33 7.47
CA PHE A 523 -6.05 7.16 7.59
C PHE A 523 -5.93 6.30 6.32
N THR A 524 -5.75 4.99 6.47
CA THR A 524 -5.66 4.04 5.35
C THR A 524 -6.11 2.63 5.79
N ALA A 525 -6.21 1.72 4.82
CA ALA A 525 -6.29 0.28 5.05
C ALA A 525 -5.02 -0.41 4.54
N ASP A 526 -4.71 -1.60 5.05
CA ASP A 526 -3.62 -2.45 4.53
C ASP A 526 -4.03 -3.18 3.24
N HIS A 527 -5.27 -3.65 3.14
CA HIS A 527 -5.86 -4.16 1.91
C HIS A 527 -7.39 -4.03 1.94
N GLY A 528 -8.05 -4.38 0.84
CA GLY A 528 -9.51 -4.37 0.71
C GLY A 528 -10.17 -5.73 0.95
N GLU A 529 -11.49 -5.72 0.85
CA GLU A 529 -12.41 -6.87 0.81
C GLU A 529 -13.15 -6.88 -0.53
N LEU A 530 -13.36 -8.07 -1.10
CA LEU A 530 -14.09 -8.25 -2.34
C LEU A 530 -15.61 -8.06 -2.16
N GLY A 531 -16.15 -8.36 -0.98
CA GLY A 531 -17.55 -8.19 -0.63
C GLY A 531 -18.48 -8.92 -1.61
N GLY A 532 -18.10 -10.15 -1.97
CA GLY A 532 -18.83 -11.00 -2.93
C GLY A 532 -18.52 -10.76 -4.40
N SER A 533 -17.59 -9.86 -4.73
CA SER A 533 -17.15 -9.69 -6.12
C SER A 533 -16.16 -10.80 -6.48
N PRO A 534 -16.29 -11.44 -7.65
CA PRO A 534 -15.24 -12.34 -8.14
C PRO A 534 -13.91 -11.58 -8.34
N PRO A 535 -12.76 -12.27 -8.35
CA PRO A 535 -11.44 -11.64 -8.51
C PRO A 535 -11.21 -10.83 -9.81
N ASP A 536 -12.17 -10.82 -10.73
CA ASP A 536 -12.14 -10.09 -12.01
C ASP A 536 -12.81 -8.69 -11.95
N ALA A 537 -13.24 -8.21 -10.78
CA ALA A 537 -14.06 -7.00 -10.67
C ALA A 537 -13.28 -5.66 -10.66
N TRP A 538 -12.01 -5.64 -11.11
CA TRP A 538 -11.15 -4.44 -11.09
C TRP A 538 -10.60 -4.07 -12.46
#